data_AF-A0A074YJU5-F1
#
_entry.id   AF-A0A074YJU5-F1
#
_cell.length_a   1.000
_cell.length_b   1.000
_cell.length_c   1.000
_cell.angle_alpha   90.00
_cell.angle_beta   90.00
_cell.angle_gamma   90.00
#
_symmetry.space_group_name_H-M   'P 1'
#
loop_
_entity.id
_entity.type
_entity.pdbx_description
1 polymer ?
#
loop_
_entity_poly.entity_id
_entity_poly.type
_entity_poly.pdbx_seq_one_letter_code
_entity_poly.pdbx_strand_id
1 'polypeptide(L)'
;MGSPKSHLPQDLSQDQVASLLASIKSPNPLSIRRLQVTAEFHVIYIISYAASDLKLWLSSKHIAHLNNKETTELVLRISGNHISKIKTGNEAAVLSWLRDNTGIPVPAVVEFDSSTRNSLACEYMLMTREPGVSLADVYASLDATQMDGILDQLLDVNAELHKHEWSHVGGLCFDGHGNVVPGPVLEETFWFEPDIIALWPSGETFESLNISGPFASYSDYISEHLLKYKHAIEIHSSLGFMQEILIRLDRFLDVIATETLRAKLNNVPLRLAHKDLHFANILIDPSTAKIISIIDWEFAGVVPFTRWNPSRAFLWNTQDNDSSKPEKEALMQRYEARARERGLGYLVNDAKFTSREQEGMQTVANFLRAIVEVCPRGQGEEKVKDWKEIVVRAMTELGA
;
A
#
# COMPACT_ATOMS: atom_id res chain seq x y z
N MET A 1 18.33 9.93 9.94
CA MET A 1 16.87 9.87 9.76
C MET A 1 16.24 9.53 11.10
N GLY A 2 15.11 10.16 11.43
CA GLY A 2 14.16 9.48 12.32
C GLY A 2 13.52 8.35 11.51
N SER A 3 13.44 7.15 12.06
CA SER A 3 12.57 6.10 11.50
C SER A 3 11.12 6.62 11.48
N PRO A 4 10.21 6.21 10.57
CA PRO A 4 8.78 6.55 10.68
C PRO A 4 8.25 6.37 12.11
N LYS A 5 8.76 5.38 12.84
CA LYS A 5 8.49 5.14 14.25
C LYS A 5 8.73 6.33 15.19
N SER A 6 9.68 7.22 14.90
CA SER A 6 9.98 8.41 15.72
C SER A 6 8.89 9.48 15.65
N HIS A 7 7.97 9.39 14.68
CA HIS A 7 6.85 10.31 14.52
C HIS A 7 5.50 9.68 14.91
N LEU A 8 5.53 8.51 15.56
CA LEU A 8 4.33 7.92 16.15
C LEU A 8 3.92 8.69 17.42
N PRO A 9 2.61 8.76 17.73
CA PRO A 9 2.13 9.31 18.99
C PRO A 9 2.79 8.60 20.19
N GLN A 10 3.56 9.35 20.99
CA GLN A 10 4.35 8.77 22.09
C GLN A 10 3.54 8.61 23.38
N ASP A 11 2.59 9.51 23.66
CA ASP A 11 1.99 9.70 24.99
C ASP A 11 0.53 9.26 25.13
N LEU A 12 0.03 8.37 24.27
CA LEU A 12 -1.37 7.93 24.34
C LEU A 12 -1.62 7.00 25.53
N SER A 13 -2.36 7.50 26.53
CA SER A 13 -2.75 6.73 27.71
C SER A 13 -3.92 5.78 27.42
N GLN A 14 -4.08 4.75 28.25
CA GLN A 14 -5.27 3.88 28.17
C GLN A 14 -6.56 4.66 28.45
N ASP A 15 -6.51 5.71 29.28
CA ASP A 15 -7.67 6.56 29.57
C ASP A 15 -8.11 7.38 28.35
N GLN A 16 -7.17 7.83 27.53
CA GLN A 16 -7.49 8.50 26.25
C GLN A 16 -8.14 7.52 25.27
N VAL A 17 -7.64 6.28 25.18
CA VAL A 17 -8.27 5.23 24.38
C VAL A 17 -9.67 4.90 24.91
N ALA A 18 -9.85 4.76 26.22
CA ALA A 18 -11.16 4.52 26.84
C ALA A 18 -12.14 5.68 26.56
N SER A 19 -11.66 6.92 26.62
CA SER A 19 -12.46 8.11 26.30
C SER A 19 -12.89 8.14 24.84
N LEU A 20 -12.00 7.76 23.91
CA LEU A 20 -12.37 7.58 22.50
C LEU A 20 -13.47 6.52 22.36
N LEU A 21 -13.29 5.34 22.96
CA LEU A 21 -14.24 4.23 22.86
C LEU A 21 -15.62 4.63 23.39
N ALA A 22 -15.68 5.38 24.49
CA ALA A 22 -16.92 5.94 25.01
C ALA A 22 -17.57 6.93 24.03
N SER A 23 -16.78 7.79 23.38
CA SER A 23 -17.29 8.79 22.42
C SER A 23 -17.96 8.18 21.19
N ILE A 24 -17.48 7.01 20.74
CA ILE A 24 -18.06 6.24 19.63
C ILE A 24 -19.13 5.23 20.09
N LYS A 25 -19.58 5.35 21.35
CA LYS A 25 -20.60 4.49 21.97
C LYS A 25 -20.23 3.00 21.94
N SER A 26 -18.94 2.70 22.07
CA SER A 26 -18.47 1.33 22.29
C SER A 26 -18.93 0.82 23.67
N PRO A 27 -19.20 -0.48 23.85
CA PRO A 27 -19.37 -1.07 25.17
C PRO A 27 -18.15 -0.82 26.07
N ASN A 28 -18.32 -0.98 27.38
CA ASN A 28 -17.20 -0.86 28.31
C ASN A 28 -16.17 -1.98 28.04
N PRO A 29 -14.92 -1.65 27.70
CA PRO A 29 -13.90 -2.65 27.46
C PRO A 29 -13.52 -3.36 28.77
N LEU A 30 -13.28 -4.68 28.69
CA LEU A 30 -12.72 -5.47 29.78
C LEU A 30 -11.23 -5.18 29.97
N SER A 31 -10.51 -4.96 28.86
CA SER A 31 -9.10 -4.57 28.90
C SER A 31 -8.72 -3.77 27.65
N ILE A 32 -7.74 -2.89 27.81
CA ILE A 32 -7.08 -2.14 26.73
C ILE A 32 -5.59 -2.40 26.88
N ARG A 33 -4.96 -3.04 25.88
CA ARG A 33 -3.51 -3.27 25.89
C ARG A 33 -2.85 -2.72 24.65
N ARG A 34 -1.72 -2.05 24.83
CA ARG A 34 -0.85 -1.65 23.71
C ARG A 34 -0.09 -2.89 23.22
N LEU A 35 -0.15 -3.15 21.92
CA LEU A 35 0.61 -4.22 21.30
C LEU A 35 2.03 -3.72 21.02
N GLN A 36 3.04 -4.42 21.55
CA GLN A 36 4.44 -4.12 21.31
C GLN A 36 4.88 -4.82 20.03
N VAL A 37 4.66 -4.16 18.90
CA VAL A 37 5.05 -4.65 17.56
C VAL A 37 5.84 -3.60 16.80
N THR A 38 6.62 -4.07 15.84
CA THR A 38 7.24 -3.22 14.83
C THR A 38 6.17 -2.80 13.82
N ALA A 39 5.45 -1.73 14.13
CA ALA A 39 4.61 -1.01 13.17
C ALA A 39 5.26 0.34 12.85
N GLU A 40 5.40 0.67 11.57
CA GLU A 40 6.11 1.89 11.15
C GLU A 40 5.24 3.14 11.23
N PHE A 41 3.94 2.99 10.94
CA PHE A 41 3.01 4.12 10.81
C PHE A 41 1.90 4.16 11.87
N HIS A 42 1.87 3.19 12.80
CA HIS A 42 0.77 3.07 13.76
C HIS A 42 1.21 2.72 15.18
N VAL A 43 0.47 3.24 16.14
CA VAL A 43 0.35 2.65 17.47
C VAL A 43 -0.86 1.72 17.49
N ILE A 44 -0.69 0.50 17.98
CA ILE A 44 -1.73 -0.53 17.95
C ILE A 44 -2.17 -0.88 19.38
N TYR A 45 -3.48 -0.87 19.62
CA TYR A 45 -4.11 -1.37 20.83
C TYR A 45 -5.01 -2.56 20.52
N ILE A 46 -5.04 -3.52 21.42
CA ILE A 46 -6.02 -4.60 21.42
C ILE A 46 -6.98 -4.35 22.56
N ILE A 47 -8.27 -4.38 22.22
CA ILE A 47 -9.35 -4.05 23.14
C ILE A 47 -10.22 -5.30 23.28
N SER A 48 -10.34 -5.81 24.50
CA SER A 48 -11.15 -6.99 24.79
C SER A 48 -12.50 -6.58 25.39
N TYR A 49 -13.55 -7.31 25.05
CA TYR A 49 -14.93 -7.04 25.46
C TYR A 49 -15.61 -8.31 25.96
N ALA A 50 -16.73 -8.16 26.69
CA ALA A 50 -17.65 -9.26 26.93
C ALA A 50 -18.27 -9.69 25.60
N ALA A 51 -18.32 -11.02 25.35
CA ALA A 51 -18.77 -11.57 24.06
C ALA A 51 -20.19 -11.11 23.69
N SER A 52 -21.12 -11.08 24.65
CA SER A 52 -22.50 -10.61 24.46
C SER A 52 -22.57 -9.16 23.99
N ASP A 53 -21.78 -8.29 24.62
CA ASP A 53 -21.85 -6.85 24.43
C ASP A 53 -21.22 -6.47 23.09
N LEU A 54 -20.08 -7.08 22.77
CA LEU A 54 -19.42 -6.87 21.48
C LEU A 54 -20.28 -7.38 20.33
N LYS A 55 -20.88 -8.56 20.47
CA LYS A 55 -21.78 -9.13 19.45
C LYS A 55 -22.97 -8.21 19.17
N LEU A 56 -23.63 -7.71 20.23
CA LEU A 56 -24.75 -6.77 20.09
C LEU A 56 -24.30 -5.48 19.39
N TRP A 57 -23.14 -4.94 19.77
CA TRP A 57 -22.63 -3.70 19.20
C TRP A 57 -22.23 -3.85 17.73
N LEU A 58 -21.48 -4.89 17.36
CA LEU A 58 -21.11 -5.17 15.97
C LEU A 58 -22.35 -5.40 15.10
N SER A 59 -23.36 -6.10 15.62
CA SER A 59 -24.65 -6.30 14.93
C SER A 59 -25.35 -4.97 14.65
N SER A 60 -25.31 -4.01 15.60
CA SER A 60 -25.88 -2.67 15.39
C SER A 60 -25.18 -1.86 14.29
N LYS A 61 -23.94 -2.23 13.97
CA LYS A 61 -23.12 -1.66 12.89
C LYS A 61 -23.17 -2.49 11.60
N HIS A 62 -24.07 -3.47 11.50
CA HIS A 62 -24.20 -4.39 10.36
C HIS A 62 -22.93 -5.20 10.08
N ILE A 63 -22.10 -5.43 11.09
CA ILE A 63 -20.90 -6.26 10.98
C ILE A 63 -21.27 -7.66 11.43
N ALA A 64 -21.41 -8.56 10.45
CA ALA A 64 -21.62 -9.97 10.72
C ALA A 64 -20.28 -10.65 11.07
N HIS A 65 -20.33 -11.66 11.94
CA HIS A 65 -19.16 -12.51 12.20
C HIS A 65 -18.84 -13.33 10.97
N LEU A 66 -17.69 -13.07 10.35
CA LEU A 66 -17.09 -14.00 9.40
C LEU A 66 -16.70 -15.26 10.21
N ASN A 67 -17.19 -16.43 9.79
CA ASN A 67 -16.79 -17.75 10.28
C ASN A 67 -17.38 -18.28 11.61
N ASN A 68 -18.52 -17.77 12.11
CA ASN A 68 -19.20 -18.29 13.32
C ASN A 68 -18.34 -18.37 14.61
N LYS A 69 -17.13 -17.79 14.62
CA LYS A 69 -16.30 -17.66 15.81
C LYS A 69 -16.66 -16.35 16.50
N GLU A 70 -17.04 -16.41 17.77
CA GLU A 70 -17.25 -15.22 18.57
C GLU A 70 -15.93 -14.45 18.69
N THR A 71 -15.88 -13.26 18.10
CA THR A 71 -14.77 -12.33 18.38
C THR A 71 -15.05 -11.67 19.72
N THR A 72 -14.03 -11.62 20.57
CA THR A 72 -14.04 -10.90 21.85
C THR A 72 -13.08 -9.71 21.84
N GLU A 73 -12.36 -9.51 20.72
CA GLU A 73 -11.30 -8.53 20.63
C GLU A 73 -11.38 -7.70 19.35
N LEU A 74 -11.10 -6.41 19.49
CA LEU A 74 -10.92 -5.49 18.38
C LEU A 74 -9.49 -4.96 18.36
N VAL A 75 -9.03 -4.55 17.18
CA VAL A 75 -7.77 -3.85 16.97
C VAL A 75 -8.06 -2.38 16.73
N LEU A 76 -7.45 -1.51 17.53
CA LEU A 76 -7.42 -0.07 17.31
C LEU A 76 -6.04 0.31 16.77
N ARG A 77 -5.98 0.77 15.52
CA ARG A 77 -4.80 1.39 14.92
C ARG A 77 -4.94 2.91 15.05
N ILE A 78 -3.91 3.56 15.59
CA ILE A 78 -3.82 5.02 15.69
C ILE A 78 -2.64 5.46 14.84
N SER A 79 -2.91 6.26 13.80
CA SER A 79 -1.92 6.62 12.80
C SER A 79 -0.98 7.72 13.30
N GLY A 80 0.28 7.67 12.85
CA GLY A 80 1.18 8.81 12.89
C GLY A 80 0.81 9.88 11.85
N ASN A 81 1.52 11.00 11.87
CA ASN A 81 1.28 12.16 11.00
C ASN A 81 2.16 12.17 9.73
N HIS A 82 2.48 10.99 9.18
CA HIS A 82 3.39 10.88 8.02
C HIS A 82 2.72 11.25 6.70
N ILE A 83 1.48 10.77 6.52
CA ILE A 83 0.64 10.93 5.32
C ILE A 83 -0.80 11.15 5.80
N SER A 84 -1.06 12.35 6.31
CA SER A 84 -2.33 12.62 6.96
C SER A 84 -3.52 12.58 5.99
N LYS A 85 -4.67 12.17 6.52
CA LYS A 85 -6.01 12.03 5.92
C LYS A 85 -6.17 10.92 4.89
N ILE A 86 -5.15 10.66 4.08
CA ILE A 86 -5.26 9.75 2.94
C ILE A 86 -5.27 8.30 3.39
N LYS A 87 -4.33 7.93 4.28
CA LYS A 87 -4.01 6.54 4.63
C LYS A 87 -5.12 5.80 5.38
N THR A 88 -5.61 6.37 6.47
CA THR A 88 -6.70 5.77 7.26
C THR A 88 -8.01 5.71 6.47
N GLY A 89 -8.32 6.76 5.70
CA GLY A 89 -9.51 6.77 4.84
C GLY A 89 -9.44 5.74 3.71
N ASN A 90 -8.27 5.60 3.07
CA ASN A 90 -8.04 4.63 2.00
C ASN A 90 -8.20 3.19 2.50
N GLU A 91 -7.53 2.84 3.61
CA GLU A 91 -7.64 1.49 4.18
C GLU A 91 -9.11 1.15 4.51
N ALA A 92 -9.85 2.09 5.10
CA ALA A 92 -11.24 1.86 5.49
C ALA A 92 -12.13 1.60 4.28
N ALA A 93 -11.94 2.38 3.21
CA ALA A 93 -12.68 2.23 1.96
C ALA A 93 -12.32 0.93 1.23
N VAL A 94 -11.03 0.56 1.18
CA VAL A 94 -10.56 -0.70 0.57
C VAL A 94 -11.10 -1.92 1.31
N LEU A 95 -10.98 -1.95 2.65
CA LEU A 95 -11.51 -3.05 3.46
C LEU A 95 -13.03 -3.20 3.31
N SER A 96 -13.76 -2.08 3.29
CA SER A 96 -15.21 -2.10 3.08
C SER A 96 -15.58 -2.61 1.70
N TRP A 97 -14.88 -2.15 0.65
CA TRP A 97 -15.10 -2.63 -0.71
C TRP A 97 -14.80 -4.12 -0.85
N LEU A 98 -13.68 -4.61 -0.31
CA LEU A 98 -13.30 -6.02 -0.35
C LEU A 98 -14.35 -6.91 0.31
N ARG A 99 -14.82 -6.51 1.51
CA ARG A 99 -15.86 -7.24 2.24
C ARG A 99 -17.18 -7.31 1.46
N ASP A 100 -17.56 -6.21 0.82
CA ASP A 100 -18.88 -6.09 0.18
C ASP A 100 -18.89 -6.66 -1.25
N ASN A 101 -17.73 -6.81 -1.90
CA ASN A 101 -17.63 -7.19 -3.31
C ASN A 101 -16.85 -8.48 -3.58
N THR A 102 -16.18 -9.06 -2.58
CA THR A 102 -15.31 -10.24 -2.77
C THR A 102 -15.49 -11.29 -1.67
N GLY A 103 -14.99 -12.51 -1.93
CA GLY A 103 -14.83 -13.54 -0.89
C GLY A 103 -13.51 -13.48 -0.11
N ILE A 104 -12.69 -12.44 -0.29
CA ILE A 104 -11.36 -12.36 0.32
C ILE A 104 -11.52 -12.11 1.83
N PRO A 105 -10.90 -12.93 2.69
CA PRO A 105 -11.00 -12.72 4.12
C PRO A 105 -10.15 -11.50 4.53
N VAL A 106 -10.81 -10.48 5.05
CA VAL A 106 -10.20 -9.23 5.54
C VAL A 106 -10.85 -8.79 6.85
N PRO A 107 -10.17 -7.97 7.68
CA PRO A 107 -10.79 -7.38 8.86
C PRO A 107 -12.00 -6.51 8.48
N ALA A 108 -13.03 -6.51 9.32
CA ALA A 108 -14.15 -5.60 9.18
C ALA A 108 -13.89 -4.29 9.92
N VAL A 109 -14.08 -3.17 9.23
CA VAL A 109 -14.01 -1.82 9.81
C VAL A 109 -15.22 -1.62 10.73
N VAL A 110 -14.96 -1.30 12.00
CA VAL A 110 -15.97 -1.00 13.02
C VAL A 110 -16.26 0.49 13.11
N GLU A 111 -15.20 1.29 13.12
CA GLU A 111 -15.25 2.75 13.18
C GLU A 111 -13.92 3.31 12.70
N PHE A 112 -13.91 4.49 12.08
CA PHE A 112 -12.68 5.18 11.76
C PHE A 112 -12.90 6.70 11.74
N ASP A 113 -11.83 7.45 11.95
CA ASP A 113 -11.78 8.89 11.70
C ASP A 113 -10.44 9.21 11.04
N SER A 114 -10.49 9.68 9.80
CA SER A 114 -9.32 10.13 9.04
C SER A 114 -9.01 11.62 9.25
N SER A 115 -9.70 12.28 10.18
CA SER A 115 -9.37 13.62 10.64
C SER A 115 -8.63 13.59 11.98
N THR A 116 -7.99 14.71 12.32
CA THR A 116 -7.42 14.96 13.65
C THR A 116 -8.40 15.72 14.57
N ARG A 117 -9.67 15.87 14.15
CA ARG A 117 -10.70 16.62 14.91
C ARG A 117 -11.51 15.70 15.82
N ASN A 118 -10.82 14.88 16.61
CA ASN A 118 -11.39 13.95 17.57
C ASN A 118 -10.63 13.98 18.90
N SER A 119 -11.09 13.20 19.87
CA SER A 119 -10.53 13.16 21.24
C SER A 119 -9.07 12.71 21.32
N LEU A 120 -8.55 12.03 20.29
CA LEU A 120 -7.14 11.63 20.23
C LEU A 120 -6.26 12.65 19.51
N ALA A 121 -6.85 13.63 18.82
CA ALA A 121 -6.15 14.51 17.89
C ALA A 121 -5.33 13.76 16.82
N CYS A 122 -5.68 12.48 16.56
CA CYS A 122 -5.00 11.57 15.65
C CYS A 122 -6.04 10.85 14.80
N GLU A 123 -5.61 10.39 13.62
CA GLU A 123 -6.43 9.47 12.83
C GLU A 123 -6.45 8.09 13.50
N TYR A 124 -7.56 7.39 13.40
CA TYR A 124 -7.67 6.04 13.94
C TYR A 124 -8.60 5.16 13.11
N MET A 125 -8.39 3.85 13.24
CA MET A 125 -9.30 2.83 12.75
C MET A 125 -9.46 1.75 13.81
N LEU A 126 -10.72 1.47 14.15
CA LEU A 126 -11.13 0.32 14.95
C LEU A 126 -11.65 -0.76 14.01
N MET A 127 -11.11 -1.97 14.11
CA MET A 127 -11.47 -3.10 13.24
C MET A 127 -11.54 -4.42 14.03
N THR A 128 -12.10 -5.46 13.42
CA THR A 128 -12.10 -6.81 14.01
C THR A 128 -10.69 -7.36 14.16
N ARG A 129 -10.45 -8.11 15.24
CA ARG A 129 -9.23 -8.91 15.39
C ARG A 129 -9.47 -10.32 14.86
N GLU A 130 -8.70 -10.70 13.84
CA GLU A 130 -8.83 -12.01 13.22
C GLU A 130 -8.03 -13.09 14.00
N PRO A 131 -8.56 -14.33 14.15
CA PRO A 131 -8.03 -15.35 15.07
C PRO A 131 -6.85 -16.17 14.52
N GLY A 132 -6.06 -15.63 13.58
CA GLY A 132 -4.94 -16.32 12.94
C GLY A 132 -3.57 -15.96 13.53
N VAL A 133 -2.55 -16.70 13.10
CA VAL A 133 -1.13 -16.40 13.35
C VAL A 133 -0.49 -15.86 12.07
N SER A 134 0.49 -14.97 12.21
CA SER A 134 1.25 -14.46 11.06
C SER A 134 1.96 -15.61 10.34
N LEU A 135 1.85 -15.65 9.01
CA LEU A 135 2.56 -16.62 8.18
C LEU A 135 4.08 -16.48 8.39
N ALA A 136 4.60 -15.28 8.62
CA ALA A 136 6.02 -15.07 8.88
C ALA A 136 6.50 -15.83 10.14
N ASP A 137 5.66 -15.88 11.18
CA ASP A 137 6.02 -16.50 12.47
C ASP A 137 6.08 -18.03 12.40
N VAL A 138 5.29 -18.63 11.51
CA VAL A 138 5.18 -20.09 11.36
C VAL A 138 5.81 -20.61 10.06
N TYR A 139 6.36 -19.74 9.22
CA TYR A 139 6.88 -20.11 7.91
C TYR A 139 7.87 -21.28 7.97
N ALA A 140 8.80 -21.23 8.92
CA ALA A 140 9.85 -22.22 9.08
C ALA A 140 9.35 -23.62 9.48
N SER A 141 8.10 -23.75 9.97
CA SER A 141 7.51 -25.04 10.34
C SER A 141 6.60 -25.64 9.26
N LEU A 142 6.35 -24.92 8.17
CA LEU A 142 5.50 -25.39 7.07
C LEU A 142 6.25 -26.37 6.18
N ASP A 143 5.58 -27.48 5.84
CA ASP A 143 6.07 -28.39 4.82
C ASP A 143 5.74 -27.89 3.40
N ALA A 144 6.31 -28.56 2.39
CA ALA A 144 6.10 -28.19 1.00
C ALA A 144 4.62 -28.25 0.57
N THR A 145 3.84 -29.22 1.06
CA THR A 145 2.43 -29.38 0.68
C THR A 145 1.58 -28.26 1.28
N GLN A 146 1.84 -27.90 2.54
CA GLN A 146 1.19 -26.77 3.20
C GLN A 146 1.49 -25.46 2.47
N MET A 147 2.75 -25.23 2.09
CA MET A 147 3.13 -24.04 1.35
C MET A 147 2.49 -23.99 -0.04
N ASP A 148 2.38 -25.11 -0.74
CA ASP A 148 1.62 -25.20 -2.00
C ASP A 148 0.15 -24.82 -1.81
N GLY A 149 -0.48 -25.30 -0.74
CA GLY A 149 -1.85 -24.94 -0.40
C GLY A 149 -2.01 -23.45 -0.07
N ILE A 150 -1.01 -22.80 0.53
CA ILE A 150 -1.01 -21.35 0.78
C ILE A 150 -0.85 -20.58 -0.54
N LEU A 151 0.08 -20.99 -1.41
CA LEU A 151 0.25 -20.37 -2.73
C LEU A 151 -1.03 -20.49 -3.57
N ASP A 152 -1.75 -21.60 -3.47
CA ASP A 152 -3.04 -21.76 -4.12
C ASP A 152 -4.10 -20.80 -3.61
N GLN A 153 -4.17 -20.60 -2.30
CA GLN A 153 -5.11 -19.63 -1.73
C GLN A 153 -4.74 -18.20 -2.15
N LEU A 154 -3.46 -17.86 -2.23
CA LEU A 154 -3.01 -16.55 -2.76
C LEU A 154 -3.31 -16.39 -4.25
N LEU A 155 -3.25 -17.46 -5.05
CA LEU A 155 -3.73 -17.45 -6.43
C LEU A 155 -5.23 -17.18 -6.49
N ASP A 156 -6.02 -17.77 -5.59
CA ASP A 156 -7.47 -17.55 -5.54
C ASP A 156 -7.82 -16.12 -5.14
N VAL A 157 -7.09 -15.55 -4.17
CA VAL A 157 -7.20 -14.12 -3.79
C VAL A 157 -6.88 -13.22 -4.99
N ASN A 158 -5.76 -13.45 -5.67
CA ASN A 158 -5.38 -12.63 -6.81
C ASN A 158 -6.37 -12.81 -7.98
N ALA A 159 -6.84 -14.03 -8.24
CA ALA A 159 -7.86 -14.29 -9.24
C ALA A 159 -9.18 -13.57 -8.92
N GLU A 160 -9.59 -13.54 -7.66
CA GLU A 160 -10.77 -12.80 -7.21
C GLU A 160 -10.62 -11.30 -7.46
N LEU A 161 -9.50 -10.68 -7.06
CA LEU A 161 -9.22 -9.26 -7.35
C LEU A 161 -9.23 -8.98 -8.86
N HIS A 162 -8.79 -9.93 -9.70
CA HIS A 162 -8.76 -9.79 -11.15
C HIS A 162 -10.12 -9.83 -11.83
N LYS A 163 -11.18 -10.32 -11.15
CA LYS A 163 -12.55 -10.30 -11.68
C LYS A 163 -13.12 -8.88 -11.77
N HIS A 164 -12.52 -7.93 -11.06
CA HIS A 164 -13.01 -6.56 -10.99
C HIS A 164 -12.19 -5.64 -11.89
N GLU A 165 -12.88 -4.99 -12.81
CA GLU A 165 -12.32 -3.98 -13.70
C GLU A 165 -12.43 -2.59 -13.08
N TRP A 166 -11.44 -1.76 -13.38
CA TRP A 166 -11.33 -0.41 -12.85
C TRP A 166 -11.01 0.58 -13.97
N SER A 167 -11.44 1.82 -13.81
CA SER A 167 -11.25 2.90 -14.79
C SER A 167 -10.37 4.04 -14.27
N HIS A 168 -9.71 3.85 -13.14
CA HIS A 168 -8.84 4.85 -12.52
C HIS A 168 -7.57 4.24 -11.95
N VAL A 169 -6.53 5.06 -11.76
CA VAL A 169 -5.35 4.75 -10.96
C VAL A 169 -5.41 5.61 -9.70
N GLY A 170 -5.38 4.97 -8.53
CA GLY A 170 -5.63 5.65 -7.26
C GLY A 170 -6.11 4.70 -6.17
N GLY A 171 -6.22 5.22 -4.95
CA GLY A 171 -6.86 4.53 -3.85
C GLY A 171 -8.38 4.50 -3.99
N LEU A 172 -9.03 4.26 -2.87
CA LEU A 172 -10.47 4.35 -2.70
C LEU A 172 -10.79 5.32 -1.55
N CYS A 173 -11.97 5.93 -1.58
CA CYS A 173 -12.47 6.74 -0.48
C CYS A 173 -13.98 6.62 -0.37
N PHE A 174 -14.56 7.22 0.67
CA PHE A 174 -16.01 7.35 0.79
C PHE A 174 -16.49 8.69 0.23
N ASP A 175 -17.58 8.66 -0.53
CA ASP A 175 -18.31 9.88 -0.90
C ASP A 175 -19.15 10.42 0.28
N GLY A 176 -19.87 11.53 0.06
CA GLY A 176 -20.74 12.13 1.08
C GLY A 176 -21.94 11.27 1.49
N HIS A 177 -22.18 10.14 0.81
CA HIS A 177 -23.24 9.18 1.08
C HIS A 177 -22.72 7.87 1.68
N GLY A 178 -21.41 7.74 1.88
CA GLY A 178 -20.78 6.52 2.38
C GLY A 178 -20.55 5.44 1.33
N ASN A 179 -20.70 5.74 0.03
CA ASN A 179 -20.34 4.81 -1.03
C ASN A 179 -18.83 4.82 -1.27
N VAL A 180 -18.26 3.66 -1.58
CA VAL A 180 -16.85 3.58 -1.98
C VAL A 180 -16.69 4.05 -3.42
N VAL A 181 -15.83 5.05 -3.63
CA VAL A 181 -15.54 5.70 -4.91
C VAL A 181 -14.02 5.83 -5.14
N PRO A 182 -13.56 6.16 -6.37
CA PRO A 182 -12.16 6.45 -6.63
C PRO A 182 -11.57 7.50 -5.68
N GLY A 183 -10.45 7.17 -5.05
CA GLY A 183 -9.75 8.02 -4.08
C GLY A 183 -8.34 8.41 -4.52
N PRO A 184 -7.65 9.26 -3.74
CA PRO A 184 -6.31 9.68 -4.03
C PRO A 184 -5.32 8.50 -4.05
N VAL A 185 -4.25 8.63 -4.82
CA VAL A 185 -3.10 7.74 -4.80
C VAL A 185 -2.40 7.81 -3.44
N LEU A 186 -1.96 6.64 -2.98
CA LEU A 186 -1.08 6.50 -1.84
C LEU A 186 0.09 5.59 -2.20
N GLU A 187 1.32 6.06 -2.07
CA GLU A 187 2.55 5.29 -2.33
C GLU A 187 3.46 5.28 -1.10
N GLU A 188 4.16 4.17 -0.90
CA GLU A 188 5.20 4.02 0.12
C GLU A 188 6.41 4.94 -0.11
N THR A 189 6.62 5.37 -1.36
CA THR A 189 7.76 6.18 -1.79
C THR A 189 7.48 7.68 -1.73
N PHE A 190 6.34 8.09 -1.17
CA PHE A 190 6.02 9.50 -0.99
C PHE A 190 6.99 10.19 -0.02
N TRP A 191 7.18 11.48 -0.24
CA TRP A 191 7.80 12.35 0.75
C TRP A 191 6.86 12.52 1.94
N PHE A 192 7.26 12.00 3.10
CA PHE A 192 6.49 12.16 4.33
C PHE A 192 6.68 13.56 4.92
N GLU A 193 5.65 14.09 5.59
CA GLU A 193 5.69 15.47 6.13
C GLU A 193 6.95 15.79 6.95
N PRO A 194 7.44 14.91 7.85
CA PRO A 194 8.67 15.18 8.59
C PRO A 194 9.92 15.29 7.71
N ASP A 195 10.00 14.49 6.65
CA ASP A 195 11.12 14.54 5.70
C ASP A 195 11.07 15.80 4.84
N ILE A 196 9.86 16.25 4.46
CA ILE A 196 9.68 17.51 3.75
C ILE A 196 10.24 18.67 4.57
N ILE A 197 9.86 18.75 5.85
CA ILE A 197 10.36 19.79 6.76
C ILE A 197 11.89 19.71 6.94
N ALA A 198 12.44 18.50 7.01
CA ALA A 198 13.85 18.29 7.31
C ALA A 198 14.79 18.49 6.11
N LEU A 199 14.33 18.18 4.89
CA LEU A 199 15.19 18.04 3.72
C LEU A 199 14.86 19.03 2.61
N TRP A 200 13.65 19.58 2.55
CA TRP A 200 13.20 20.39 1.42
C TRP A 200 13.21 21.90 1.74
N PRO A 201 13.31 22.77 0.71
CA PRO A 201 13.22 24.22 0.91
C PRO A 201 11.94 24.66 1.63
N SER A 202 12.03 25.77 2.36
CA SER A 202 10.87 26.33 3.07
C SER A 202 9.73 26.66 2.10
N GLY A 203 8.52 26.18 2.40
CA GLY A 203 7.33 26.40 1.58
C GLY A 203 6.89 25.17 0.79
N GLU A 204 7.73 24.14 0.67
CA GLU A 204 7.31 22.86 0.14
C GLU A 204 6.34 22.14 1.09
N THR A 205 5.42 21.39 0.52
CA THR A 205 4.29 20.73 1.17
C THR A 205 4.15 19.31 0.67
N PHE A 206 3.32 18.51 1.34
CA PHE A 206 2.99 17.16 0.87
C PHE A 206 2.43 17.20 -0.57
N GLU A 207 1.56 18.16 -0.87
CA GLU A 207 0.92 18.32 -2.18
C GLU A 207 1.86 18.87 -3.25
N SER A 208 2.89 19.64 -2.89
CA SER A 208 3.85 20.15 -3.87
C SER A 208 4.80 19.05 -4.35
N LEU A 209 5.19 18.12 -3.46
CA LEU A 209 6.17 17.07 -3.75
C LEU A 209 5.57 15.70 -4.10
N ASN A 210 4.32 15.43 -3.73
CA ASN A 210 3.63 14.17 -4.03
C ASN A 210 2.44 14.38 -4.96
N ILE A 211 2.10 13.33 -5.72
CA ILE A 211 0.88 13.28 -6.52
C ILE A 211 -0.35 13.04 -5.64
N SER A 212 -1.54 13.46 -6.09
CA SER A 212 -2.79 13.23 -5.37
C SER A 212 -3.71 12.24 -6.10
N GLY A 213 -4.11 12.49 -7.35
CA GLY A 213 -5.06 11.62 -8.06
C GLY A 213 -6.50 11.68 -7.49
N PRO A 214 -7.40 10.76 -7.90
CA PRO A 214 -7.18 9.65 -8.82
C PRO A 214 -6.89 10.12 -10.26
N PHE A 215 -6.31 9.24 -11.06
CA PHE A 215 -5.98 9.49 -12.48
C PHE A 215 -6.82 8.61 -13.40
N ALA A 216 -7.21 9.14 -14.56
CA ALA A 216 -8.02 8.41 -15.53
C ALA A 216 -7.22 7.37 -16.33
N SER A 217 -5.90 7.46 -16.35
CA SER A 217 -5.05 6.60 -17.19
C SER A 217 -3.66 6.37 -16.59
N TYR A 218 -2.96 5.34 -17.07
CA TYR A 218 -1.58 5.05 -16.69
C TYR A 218 -0.63 6.18 -17.11
N SER A 219 -0.80 6.72 -18.32
CA SER A 219 0.01 7.83 -18.82
C SER A 219 -0.17 9.10 -17.99
N ASP A 220 -1.39 9.42 -17.54
CA ASP A 220 -1.63 10.61 -16.70
C ASP A 220 -0.98 10.45 -15.33
N TYR A 221 -1.14 9.28 -14.72
CA TYR A 221 -0.49 8.92 -13.46
C TYR A 221 1.04 9.04 -13.52
N ILE A 222 1.67 8.59 -14.61
CA ILE A 222 3.13 8.73 -14.77
C ILE A 222 3.53 10.18 -15.07
N SER A 223 2.81 10.88 -15.94
CA SER A 223 3.10 12.28 -16.26
C SER A 223 3.12 13.15 -15.01
N GLU A 224 2.18 12.93 -14.10
CA GLU A 224 2.09 13.66 -12.84
C GLU A 224 3.26 13.37 -11.90
N HIS A 225 3.72 12.12 -11.79
CA HIS A 225 4.97 11.81 -11.08
C HIS A 225 6.17 12.54 -11.69
N LEU A 226 6.29 12.53 -13.02
CA LEU A 226 7.40 13.19 -13.71
C LEU A 226 7.38 14.71 -13.51
N LEU A 227 6.20 15.33 -13.46
CA LEU A 227 6.06 16.75 -13.12
C LEU A 227 6.51 17.04 -11.68
N LYS A 228 6.20 16.16 -10.72
CA LYS A 228 6.72 16.28 -9.33
C LYS A 228 8.23 16.12 -9.27
N TYR A 229 8.80 15.20 -10.05
CA TYR A 229 10.26 15.02 -10.12
C TYR A 229 10.95 16.19 -10.81
N LYS A 230 10.32 16.77 -11.84
CA LYS A 230 10.78 18.00 -12.48
C LYS A 230 10.86 19.15 -11.46
N HIS A 231 9.75 19.42 -10.75
CA HIS A 231 9.71 20.44 -9.69
C HIS A 231 10.81 20.22 -8.65
N ALA A 232 10.97 18.98 -8.17
CA ALA A 232 12.04 18.60 -7.26
C ALA A 232 13.44 18.96 -7.77
N ILE A 233 13.75 18.67 -9.05
CA ILE A 233 15.04 19.00 -9.67
C ILE A 233 15.26 20.51 -9.77
N GLU A 234 14.19 21.27 -10.02
CA GLU A 234 14.26 22.73 -10.14
C GLU A 234 14.57 23.42 -8.80
N ILE A 235 14.07 22.87 -7.69
CA ILE A 235 14.09 23.55 -6.39
C ILE A 235 15.11 23.00 -5.39
N HIS A 236 15.56 21.74 -5.51
CA HIS A 236 16.47 21.14 -4.53
C HIS A 236 17.94 21.23 -4.97
N SER A 237 18.80 21.82 -4.14
CA SER A 237 20.21 22.10 -4.49
C SER A 237 21.04 20.85 -4.81
N SER A 238 20.81 19.73 -4.12
CA SER A 238 21.52 18.47 -4.39
C SER A 238 21.15 17.83 -5.74
N LEU A 239 20.06 18.28 -6.37
CA LEU A 239 19.62 17.83 -7.69
C LEU A 239 20.12 18.74 -8.83
N GLY A 240 20.95 19.75 -8.54
CA GLY A 240 21.41 20.72 -9.55
C GLY A 240 22.07 20.08 -10.80
N PHE A 241 22.75 18.95 -10.64
CA PHE A 241 23.35 18.21 -11.76
C PHE A 241 22.33 17.60 -12.73
N MET A 242 21.05 17.51 -12.34
CA MET A 242 19.95 17.02 -13.16
C MET A 242 19.31 18.12 -14.00
N GLN A 243 19.58 19.41 -13.73
CA GLN A 243 18.92 20.52 -14.44
C GLN A 243 19.10 20.47 -15.96
N GLU A 244 20.23 19.95 -16.45
CA GLU A 244 20.49 19.82 -17.89
C GLU A 244 19.52 18.88 -18.64
N ILE A 245 18.81 17.99 -17.93
CA ILE A 245 17.86 17.05 -18.56
C ILE A 245 16.44 17.61 -18.66
N LEU A 246 16.14 18.75 -18.02
CA LEU A 246 14.77 19.26 -17.90
C LEU A 246 14.12 19.54 -19.26
N ILE A 247 14.86 20.12 -20.21
CA ILE A 247 14.37 20.36 -21.58
C ILE A 247 13.98 19.04 -22.26
N ARG A 248 14.75 17.97 -22.02
CA ARG A 248 14.45 16.66 -22.58
C ARG A 248 13.26 16.02 -21.86
N LEU A 249 13.13 16.21 -20.55
CA LEU A 249 11.98 15.74 -19.78
C LEU A 249 10.68 16.41 -20.26
N ASP A 250 10.71 17.70 -20.60
CA ASP A 250 9.56 18.40 -21.18
C ASP A 250 9.15 17.80 -22.53
N ARG A 251 10.13 17.57 -23.42
CA ARG A 251 9.87 16.88 -24.68
C ARG A 251 9.34 15.47 -24.47
N PHE A 252 9.81 14.77 -23.44
CA PHE A 252 9.34 13.44 -23.10
C PHE A 252 7.88 13.45 -22.65
N LEU A 253 7.48 14.41 -21.81
CA LEU A 253 6.09 14.64 -21.40
C LEU A 253 5.19 14.89 -22.62
N ASP A 254 5.62 15.74 -23.57
CA ASP A 254 4.89 15.98 -24.81
C ASP A 254 4.71 14.70 -25.64
N VAL A 255 5.78 13.89 -25.75
CA VAL A 255 5.79 12.63 -26.49
C VAL A 255 4.80 11.61 -25.90
N ILE A 256 4.85 11.36 -24.58
CA ILE A 256 3.94 10.42 -23.91
C ILE A 256 2.49 10.91 -23.87
N ALA A 257 2.26 12.21 -24.10
CA ALA A 257 0.93 12.79 -24.23
C ALA A 257 0.35 12.69 -25.65
N THR A 258 1.13 12.30 -26.66
CA THR A 258 0.60 12.09 -28.02
C THR A 258 -0.43 10.96 -28.06
N GLU A 259 -1.50 11.12 -28.83
CA GLU A 259 -2.61 10.16 -28.92
C GLU A 259 -2.12 8.73 -29.22
N THR A 260 -1.24 8.60 -30.22
CA THR A 260 -0.69 7.31 -30.64
C THR A 260 0.08 6.61 -29.52
N LEU A 261 0.89 7.34 -28.75
CA LEU A 261 1.68 6.75 -27.69
C LEU A 261 0.82 6.50 -26.45
N ARG A 262 -0.08 7.43 -26.07
CA ARG A 262 -1.05 7.24 -24.98
C ARG A 262 -1.86 5.96 -25.16
N ALA A 263 -2.35 5.68 -26.37
CA ALA A 263 -3.11 4.46 -26.64
C ALA A 263 -2.30 3.18 -26.34
N LYS A 264 -1.02 3.16 -26.71
CA LYS A 264 -0.11 2.03 -26.40
C LYS A 264 0.20 1.94 -24.91
N LEU A 265 0.53 3.07 -24.28
CA LEU A 265 0.90 3.11 -22.86
C LEU A 265 -0.27 2.66 -21.98
N ASN A 266 -1.49 3.10 -22.30
CA ASN A 266 -2.70 2.78 -21.54
C ASN A 266 -3.31 1.41 -21.84
N ASN A 267 -2.73 0.63 -22.77
CA ASN A 267 -3.11 -0.76 -22.98
C ASN A 267 -2.55 -1.65 -21.86
N VAL A 268 -3.14 -1.54 -20.67
CA VAL A 268 -2.76 -2.26 -19.45
C VAL A 268 -4.01 -2.49 -18.59
N PRO A 269 -4.21 -3.68 -18.02
CA PRO A 269 -5.30 -3.89 -17.08
C PRO A 269 -5.07 -3.05 -15.81
N LEU A 270 -6.13 -2.40 -15.34
CA LEU A 270 -6.15 -1.73 -14.04
C LEU A 270 -6.78 -2.67 -13.02
N ARG A 271 -6.07 -2.93 -11.91
CA ARG A 271 -6.48 -3.87 -10.87
C ARG A 271 -6.19 -3.31 -9.49
N LEU A 272 -7.06 -3.61 -8.53
CA LEU A 272 -6.79 -3.36 -7.12
C LEU A 272 -5.64 -4.27 -6.67
N ALA A 273 -4.60 -3.68 -6.09
CA ALA A 273 -3.44 -4.38 -5.57
C ALA A 273 -3.17 -3.98 -4.11
N HIS A 274 -2.78 -4.96 -3.29
CA HIS A 274 -2.39 -4.72 -1.89
C HIS A 274 -1.09 -3.91 -1.76
N LYS A 275 -0.16 -4.08 -2.72
CA LYS A 275 1.16 -3.41 -2.81
C LYS A 275 2.17 -3.71 -1.69
N ASP A 276 1.76 -4.36 -0.61
CA ASP A 276 2.64 -4.75 0.51
C ASP A 276 2.32 -6.15 1.08
N LEU A 277 2.07 -7.12 0.20
CA LEU A 277 1.59 -8.46 0.59
C LEU A 277 2.74 -9.41 0.95
N HIS A 278 3.49 -9.11 2.01
CA HIS A 278 4.49 -10.00 2.59
C HIS A 278 3.90 -10.96 3.64
N PHE A 279 4.67 -11.94 4.11
CA PHE A 279 4.16 -12.98 5.02
C PHE A 279 3.61 -12.45 6.36
N ALA A 280 4.14 -11.35 6.91
CA ALA A 280 3.57 -10.77 8.13
C ALA A 280 2.17 -10.16 7.95
N ASN A 281 1.72 -9.92 6.70
CA ASN A 281 0.40 -9.39 6.38
C ASN A 281 -0.61 -10.51 6.01
N ILE A 282 -0.21 -11.78 6.20
CA ILE A 282 -1.06 -12.95 5.95
C ILE A 282 -1.25 -13.69 7.28
N LEU A 283 -2.49 -13.75 7.75
CA LEU A 283 -2.86 -14.54 8.92
C LEU A 283 -3.35 -15.92 8.49
N ILE A 284 -2.84 -16.98 9.09
CA ILE A 284 -3.22 -18.36 8.81
C ILE A 284 -3.68 -19.11 10.05
N ASP A 285 -4.39 -20.22 9.84
CA ASP A 285 -4.56 -21.27 10.83
C ASP A 285 -3.39 -22.27 10.67
N PRO A 286 -2.48 -22.37 11.65
CA PRO A 286 -1.28 -23.20 11.52
C PRO A 286 -1.60 -24.70 11.48
N SER A 287 -2.78 -25.11 11.96
CA SER A 287 -3.18 -26.53 11.94
C SER A 287 -3.70 -26.97 10.57
N THR A 288 -4.21 -26.03 9.77
CA THR A 288 -4.84 -26.33 8.46
C THR A 288 -4.15 -25.66 7.28
N ALA A 289 -3.18 -24.76 7.54
CA ALA A 289 -2.55 -23.88 6.54
C ALA A 289 -3.55 -23.04 5.73
N LYS A 290 -4.75 -22.80 6.27
CA LYS A 290 -5.76 -21.94 5.63
C LYS A 290 -5.51 -20.48 5.95
N ILE A 291 -5.61 -19.61 4.95
CA ILE A 291 -5.58 -18.16 5.12
C ILE A 291 -6.86 -17.75 5.86
N ILE A 292 -6.67 -17.14 7.02
CA ILE A 292 -7.73 -16.63 7.88
C ILE A 292 -8.04 -15.18 7.56
N SER A 293 -7.04 -14.38 7.22
CA SER A 293 -7.23 -12.98 6.84
C SER A 293 -5.98 -12.41 6.17
N ILE A 294 -6.18 -11.46 5.26
CA ILE A 294 -5.13 -10.58 4.74
C ILE A 294 -5.32 -9.21 5.36
N ILE A 295 -4.27 -8.71 6.02
CA ILE A 295 -4.30 -7.47 6.80
C ILE A 295 -3.40 -6.41 6.18
N ASP A 296 -3.52 -5.18 6.68
CA ASP A 296 -2.67 -4.04 6.32
C ASP A 296 -2.80 -3.55 4.86
N TRP A 297 -4.04 -3.22 4.48
CA TRP A 297 -4.38 -2.71 3.15
C TRP A 297 -4.14 -1.20 3.01
N GLU A 298 -3.34 -0.58 3.87
CA GLU A 298 -3.24 0.88 3.95
C GLU A 298 -2.68 1.51 2.66
N PHE A 299 -1.69 0.88 2.04
CA PHE A 299 -1.09 1.31 0.77
C PHE A 299 -1.80 0.74 -0.47
N ALA A 300 -2.88 -0.02 -0.29
CA ALA A 300 -3.59 -0.65 -1.39
C ALA A 300 -4.21 0.39 -2.33
N GLY A 301 -4.30 0.04 -3.61
CA GLY A 301 -4.90 0.92 -4.61
C GLY A 301 -5.04 0.25 -5.96
N VAL A 302 -5.85 0.86 -6.82
CA VAL A 302 -5.95 0.48 -8.21
C VAL A 302 -4.72 0.98 -8.95
N VAL A 303 -4.02 0.05 -9.60
CA VAL A 303 -2.78 0.32 -10.32
C VAL A 303 -2.85 -0.25 -11.74
N PRO A 304 -2.08 0.32 -12.68
CA PRO A 304 -1.63 -0.43 -13.85
C PRO A 304 -1.01 -1.73 -13.35
N PHE A 305 -1.51 -2.89 -13.77
CA PHE A 305 -1.18 -4.13 -13.08
C PHE A 305 0.29 -4.52 -13.19
N THR A 306 1.04 -3.93 -14.13
CA THR A 306 2.52 -3.96 -14.16
C THR A 306 3.19 -3.38 -12.90
N ARG A 307 2.43 -2.66 -12.07
CA ARG A 307 2.85 -2.02 -10.81
C ARG A 307 2.17 -2.62 -9.58
N TRP A 308 1.66 -3.84 -9.65
CA TRP A 308 0.95 -4.48 -8.53
C TRP A 308 1.80 -4.76 -7.29
N ASN A 309 3.12 -4.87 -7.45
CA ASN A 309 4.07 -5.21 -6.38
C ASN A 309 5.29 -4.25 -6.40
N PRO A 310 5.09 -2.94 -6.14
CA PRO A 310 6.12 -1.92 -6.34
C PRO A 310 7.30 -2.05 -5.35
N SER A 311 6.99 -2.31 -4.08
CA SER A 311 7.93 -2.63 -2.99
C SER A 311 8.66 -3.96 -3.19
N ARG A 312 8.13 -4.78 -4.11
CA ARG A 312 8.43 -6.20 -4.25
C ARG A 312 8.08 -7.00 -2.99
N ALA A 313 7.22 -6.56 -2.09
CA ALA A 313 6.90 -7.28 -0.85
C ALA A 313 6.28 -8.68 -1.05
N PHE A 314 5.62 -8.94 -2.19
CA PHE A 314 4.94 -10.22 -2.40
C PHE A 314 5.84 -11.44 -2.16
N LEU A 315 5.37 -12.37 -1.32
CA LEU A 315 6.07 -13.59 -0.85
C LEU A 315 7.39 -13.34 -0.11
N TRP A 316 7.67 -12.11 0.32
CA TRP A 316 8.79 -11.87 1.22
C TRP A 316 8.49 -12.46 2.60
N ASN A 317 9.44 -13.24 3.10
CA ASN A 317 9.34 -13.95 4.38
C ASN A 317 9.71 -13.09 5.61
N THR A 318 9.86 -11.78 5.42
CA THR A 318 10.22 -10.79 6.46
C THR A 318 11.53 -11.09 7.19
N GLN A 319 12.45 -11.79 6.53
CA GLN A 319 13.79 -12.03 7.05
C GLN A 319 14.81 -11.15 6.32
N ASP A 320 15.70 -10.53 7.09
CA ASP A 320 16.81 -9.70 6.58
C ASP A 320 18.13 -10.48 6.62
N ASN A 321 18.18 -11.60 5.89
CA ASN A 321 19.38 -12.43 5.76
C ASN A 321 19.64 -12.79 4.29
N ASP A 322 20.86 -13.28 4.01
CA ASP A 322 21.31 -13.60 2.64
C ASP A 322 20.44 -14.65 1.93
N SER A 323 19.67 -15.45 2.68
CA SER A 323 18.78 -16.47 2.11
C SER A 323 17.40 -15.95 1.72
N SER A 324 16.96 -14.79 2.25
CA SER A 324 15.61 -14.27 2.03
C SER A 324 15.32 -13.96 0.56
N LYS A 325 16.28 -13.35 -0.15
CA LYS A 325 16.11 -13.03 -1.58
C LYS A 325 16.03 -14.28 -2.47
N PRO A 326 16.97 -15.24 -2.37
CA PRO A 326 16.86 -16.53 -3.06
C PRO A 326 15.54 -17.27 -2.75
N GLU A 327 15.13 -17.28 -1.49
CA GLU A 327 13.90 -17.96 -1.06
C GLU A 327 12.65 -17.37 -1.71
N LYS A 328 12.53 -16.05 -1.68
CA LYS A 328 11.44 -15.34 -2.33
C LYS A 328 11.41 -15.58 -3.84
N GLU A 329 12.58 -15.61 -4.50
CA GLU A 329 12.67 -15.94 -5.93
C GLU A 329 12.18 -17.37 -6.20
N ALA A 330 12.57 -18.34 -5.37
CA ALA A 330 12.08 -19.71 -5.48
C ALA A 330 10.55 -19.81 -5.26
N LEU A 331 10.01 -19.08 -4.28
CA LEU A 331 8.57 -18.99 -4.03
C LEU A 331 7.82 -18.35 -5.19
N MET A 332 8.37 -17.30 -5.81
CA MET A 332 7.80 -16.68 -7.00
C MET A 332 7.75 -17.65 -8.18
N GLN A 333 8.85 -18.39 -8.45
CA GLN A 333 8.88 -19.39 -9.51
C GLN A 333 7.84 -20.50 -9.27
N ARG A 334 7.70 -20.92 -8.01
CA ARG A 334 6.68 -21.89 -7.59
C ARG A 334 5.26 -21.35 -7.78
N TYR A 335 4.99 -20.11 -7.37
CA TYR A 335 3.71 -19.43 -7.57
C TYR A 335 3.34 -19.36 -9.06
N GLU A 336 4.28 -18.99 -9.93
CA GLU A 336 4.02 -18.93 -11.37
C GLU A 336 3.78 -20.31 -12.00
N ALA A 337 4.50 -21.34 -11.55
CA ALA A 337 4.27 -22.71 -12.02
C ALA A 337 2.85 -23.17 -11.66
N ARG A 338 2.45 -22.99 -10.40
CA ARG A 338 1.09 -23.30 -9.93
C ARG A 338 0.02 -22.49 -10.66
N ALA A 339 0.27 -21.22 -10.93
CA ALA A 339 -0.63 -20.36 -11.71
C ALA A 339 -0.90 -20.97 -13.09
N ARG A 340 0.17 -21.43 -13.77
CA ARG A 340 0.05 -22.07 -15.09
C ARG A 340 -0.70 -23.40 -15.01
N GLU A 341 -0.38 -24.25 -14.03
CA GLU A 341 -1.05 -25.54 -13.82
C GLU A 341 -2.56 -25.39 -13.55
N ARG A 342 -2.95 -24.32 -12.86
CA ARG A 342 -4.36 -24.01 -12.55
C ARG A 342 -5.08 -23.20 -13.62
N GLY A 343 -4.45 -22.91 -14.76
CA GLY A 343 -5.04 -22.09 -15.82
C GLY A 343 -5.15 -20.59 -15.47
N LEU A 344 -4.47 -20.15 -14.42
CA LEU A 344 -4.42 -18.77 -13.92
C LEU A 344 -3.15 -18.02 -14.40
N GLY A 345 -2.52 -18.48 -15.48
CA GLY A 345 -1.29 -17.89 -16.01
C GLY A 345 -1.42 -16.41 -16.42
N TYR A 346 -2.66 -15.92 -16.64
CA TYR A 346 -2.93 -14.51 -16.92
C TYR A 346 -2.50 -13.60 -15.75
N LEU A 347 -2.59 -14.06 -14.50
CA LEU A 347 -2.14 -13.30 -13.31
C LEU A 347 -0.65 -12.94 -13.38
N VAL A 348 0.15 -13.76 -14.06
CA VAL A 348 1.59 -13.53 -14.24
C VAL A 348 1.85 -12.72 -15.51
N ASN A 349 1.06 -12.94 -16.55
CA ASN A 349 1.26 -12.29 -17.84
C ASN A 349 0.79 -10.83 -17.83
N ASP A 350 -0.34 -10.53 -17.19
CA ASP A 350 -0.90 -9.19 -17.08
C ASP A 350 0.01 -8.25 -16.26
N ALA A 351 0.85 -8.81 -15.39
CA ALA A 351 1.84 -8.07 -14.60
C ALA A 351 3.08 -7.65 -15.42
N LYS A 352 3.19 -8.07 -16.69
CA LYS A 352 4.32 -7.74 -17.56
C LYS A 352 3.99 -6.56 -18.45
N PHE A 353 5.00 -5.77 -18.80
CA PHE A 353 4.85 -4.78 -19.87
C PHE A 353 4.52 -5.47 -21.18
N THR A 354 3.58 -4.89 -21.92
CA THR A 354 3.15 -5.40 -23.23
C THR A 354 3.88 -4.74 -24.40
N SER A 355 4.65 -3.68 -24.12
CA SER A 355 5.38 -2.91 -25.12
C SER A 355 6.67 -2.32 -24.55
N ARG A 356 7.63 -2.03 -25.44
CA ARG A 356 8.88 -1.34 -25.08
C ARG A 356 8.59 0.10 -24.63
N GLU A 357 7.53 0.68 -25.13
CA GLU A 357 7.08 2.01 -24.77
C GLU A 357 6.65 2.11 -23.30
N GLN A 358 5.89 1.12 -22.81
CA GLN A 358 5.54 1.03 -21.39
C GLN A 358 6.79 0.83 -20.51
N GLU A 359 7.68 -0.08 -20.91
CA GLU A 359 8.92 -0.35 -20.17
C GLU A 359 9.83 0.89 -20.13
N GLY A 360 10.00 1.58 -21.26
CA GLY A 360 10.77 2.81 -21.37
C GLY A 360 10.19 3.93 -20.52
N MET A 361 8.87 4.16 -20.58
CA MET A 361 8.21 5.17 -19.75
C MET A 361 8.37 4.88 -18.26
N GLN A 362 8.16 3.62 -17.84
CA GLN A 362 8.33 3.24 -16.44
C GLN A 362 9.80 3.30 -16.00
N THR A 363 10.75 3.02 -16.89
CA THR A 363 12.18 3.18 -16.64
C THR A 363 12.53 4.63 -16.31
N VAL A 364 12.05 5.59 -17.12
CA VAL A 364 12.23 7.03 -16.86
C VAL A 364 11.67 7.41 -15.48
N ALA A 365 10.42 7.05 -15.19
CA ALA A 365 9.79 7.33 -13.91
C ALA A 365 10.53 6.70 -12.72
N ASN A 366 10.92 5.42 -12.81
CA ASN A 366 11.58 4.71 -11.71
C ASN A 366 12.93 5.30 -11.33
N PHE A 367 13.75 5.63 -12.33
CA PHE A 367 15.10 6.16 -12.07
C PHE A 367 15.08 7.65 -11.71
N LEU A 368 14.16 8.45 -12.27
CA LEU A 368 13.96 9.83 -11.78
C LEU A 368 13.47 9.85 -10.34
N ARG A 369 12.48 9.02 -10.00
CA ARG A 369 12.03 8.83 -8.62
C ARG A 369 13.20 8.47 -7.69
N ALA A 370 14.01 7.50 -8.09
CA ALA A 370 15.15 7.05 -7.29
C ALA A 370 16.18 8.18 -7.06
N ILE A 371 16.53 8.94 -8.10
CA ILE A 371 17.45 10.08 -7.99
C ILE A 371 16.86 11.17 -7.07
N VAL A 372 15.60 11.54 -7.30
CA VAL A 372 14.89 12.56 -6.50
C VAL A 372 14.76 12.13 -5.05
N GLU A 373 14.63 10.84 -4.75
CA GLU A 373 14.60 10.33 -3.38
C GLU A 373 15.96 10.37 -2.69
N VAL A 374 17.02 9.84 -3.33
CA VAL A 374 18.30 9.61 -2.64
C VAL A 374 19.17 10.86 -2.53
N CYS A 375 19.12 11.77 -3.52
CA CYS A 375 19.98 12.94 -3.55
C CYS A 375 19.68 13.93 -2.40
N PRO A 376 18.43 14.30 -2.10
CA PRO A 376 18.11 15.12 -0.91
C PRO A 376 18.55 14.48 0.40
N ARG A 377 18.64 13.14 0.44
CA ARG A 377 19.04 12.38 1.62
C ARG A 377 20.56 12.20 1.76
N GLY A 378 21.36 12.68 0.80
CA GLY A 378 22.80 12.43 0.76
C GLY A 378 23.15 10.95 0.59
N GLN A 379 22.33 10.21 -0.15
CA GLN A 379 22.46 8.78 -0.38
C GLN A 379 22.69 8.47 -1.87
N GLY A 380 23.21 7.28 -2.17
CA GLY A 380 23.24 6.76 -3.54
C GLY A 380 24.22 7.46 -4.50
N GLU A 381 25.17 8.25 -4.00
CA GLU A 381 26.09 9.07 -4.81
C GLU A 381 26.83 8.28 -5.91
N GLU A 382 27.17 7.02 -5.66
CA GLU A 382 27.85 6.16 -6.63
C GLU A 382 26.96 5.72 -7.80
N LYS A 383 25.63 5.69 -7.62
CA LYS A 383 24.68 5.14 -8.61
C LYS A 383 23.92 6.21 -9.40
N VAL A 384 23.80 7.43 -8.86
CA VAL A 384 22.95 8.48 -9.45
C VAL A 384 23.41 8.91 -10.85
N LYS A 385 24.71 8.83 -11.15
CA LYS A 385 25.24 9.10 -12.50
C LYS A 385 24.77 8.07 -13.51
N ASP A 386 24.92 6.78 -13.20
CA ASP A 386 24.45 5.68 -14.04
C ASP A 386 22.94 5.76 -14.25
N TRP A 387 22.18 6.08 -13.19
CA TRP A 387 20.72 6.24 -13.27
C TRP A 387 20.32 7.40 -14.18
N LYS A 388 21.02 8.54 -14.10
CA LYS A 388 20.79 9.67 -15.01
C LYS A 388 21.02 9.27 -16.47
N GLU A 389 22.09 8.52 -16.77
CA GLU A 389 22.34 8.02 -18.12
C GLU A 389 21.22 7.08 -18.62
N ILE A 390 20.72 6.20 -17.75
CA ILE A 390 19.58 5.33 -18.05
C ILE A 390 18.33 6.16 -18.38
N VAL A 391 18.02 7.20 -17.59
CA VAL A 391 16.90 8.11 -17.82
C VAL A 391 17.03 8.80 -19.18
N VAL A 392 18.19 9.39 -19.48
CA VAL A 392 18.43 10.07 -20.76
C VAL A 392 18.29 9.13 -21.95
N ARG A 393 18.83 7.91 -21.85
CA ARG A 393 18.71 6.89 -22.90
C ARG A 393 17.25 6.49 -23.13
N ALA A 394 16.52 6.16 -22.07
CA ALA A 394 15.11 5.74 -22.16
C ALA A 394 14.21 6.84 -22.75
N MET A 395 14.43 8.12 -22.36
CA MET A 395 13.74 9.26 -22.98
C MET A 395 14.07 9.39 -24.48
N THR A 396 15.35 9.23 -24.85
CA THR A 396 15.80 9.31 -26.25
C THR A 396 15.18 8.22 -27.11
N GLU A 397 15.12 6.98 -26.60
CA GLU A 397 14.55 5.83 -27.31
C GLU A 397 13.04 6.00 -27.61
N LEU A 398 12.35 6.81 -26.81
CA LEU A 398 10.94 7.14 -27.03
C LEU A 398 10.71 8.41 -27.86
N GLY A 399 11.78 9.13 -28.24
CA GLY A 399 11.73 10.25 -29.17
C GLY A 399 11.89 11.64 -28.55
N ALA A 400 12.34 11.73 -27.29
CA ALA A 400 12.55 12.99 -26.56
C ALA A 400 13.94 13.61 -26.72
#